data_AF-A0AAE0AR69-F1
#
_entry.id   AF-A0AAE0AR69-F1
#
_cell.length_a   1.000
_cell.length_b   1.000
_cell.length_c   1.000
_cell.angle_alpha   90.00
_cell.angle_beta   90.00
_cell.angle_gamma   90.00
#
_symmetry.space_group_name_H-M   'P 1'
#
loop_
_entity.id
_entity.type
_entity.pdbx_description
1 polymer ?
#
loop_
_entity_poly.entity_id
_entity_poly.type
_entity_poly.pdbx_seq_one_letter_code
_entity_poly.pdbx_strand_id
1 'polypeptide(L)'
;MLDLQPLERQCPISDRNGNLAPLDLVTPNSFDINYFENLIQKKGFLESDQILFSAGGSTNDVVNEYSKNPTKFKSDFAAAMIKMGDISPLTASQGLIRTVCNAVN
;
A
#
# COMPACT_ATOMS: atom_id res chain seq x y z
N MET A 1 -4.38 10.04 21.63
CA MET A 1 -3.02 9.50 21.82
C MET A 1 -3.00 8.17 21.09
N LEU A 2 -2.15 8.01 20.08
CA LEU A 2 -2.04 6.73 19.37
C LEU A 2 -1.53 5.69 20.35
N ASP A 3 -2.26 4.58 20.49
CA ASP A 3 -1.81 3.48 21.34
C ASP A 3 -0.74 2.68 20.57
N LEU A 4 0.50 3.12 20.67
CA LEU A 4 1.69 2.50 20.04
C LEU A 4 2.17 1.25 20.80
N GLN A 5 1.60 0.98 21.98
CA GLN A 5 1.97 -0.13 22.86
C GLN A 5 1.95 -1.51 22.19
N PRO A 6 1.02 -1.83 21.24
CA PRO A 6 1.04 -3.12 20.55
C PRO A 6 2.26 -3.28 19.62
N LEU A 7 2.65 -2.20 18.92
CA LEU A 7 3.75 -2.24 17.96
C LEU A 7 5.10 -2.38 18.64
N GLU A 8 5.33 -1.68 19.76
CA GLU A 8 6.56 -1.78 20.55
C GLU A 8 6.81 -3.19 21.08
N ARG A 9 5.74 -3.94 21.40
CA ARG A 9 5.85 -5.36 21.81
C ARG A 9 6.19 -6.29 20.66
N GLN A 10 5.74 -5.96 19.45
CA GLN A 10 5.96 -6.75 18.23
C GLN A 10 7.28 -6.40 17.53
N CYS A 11 7.83 -5.21 17.75
CA CYS A 11 9.12 -4.77 17.21
C CYS A 11 10.07 -4.39 18.37
N PRO A 12 10.56 -5.37 19.15
CA PRO A 12 11.53 -5.07 20.20
C PRO A 12 12.84 -4.57 19.58
N ILE A 13 13.54 -3.65 20.25
CA ILE A 13 14.83 -3.07 19.80
C ILE A 13 15.93 -4.14 19.61
N SER A 14 15.76 -5.32 20.21
CA SER A 14 16.64 -6.47 19.98
C SER A 14 16.60 -6.93 18.52
N ASP A 15 17.73 -7.41 17.99
CA ASP A 15 17.99 -7.77 16.59
C ASP A 15 17.11 -8.92 16.02
N ARG A 16 15.79 -8.71 15.99
CA ARG A 16 14.77 -9.64 15.48
C ARG A 16 13.99 -8.97 14.35
N ASN A 17 14.63 -8.84 13.20
CA ASN A 17 14.07 -8.21 12.00
C ASN A 17 13.04 -9.09 11.23
N GLY A 18 12.62 -10.22 11.80
CA GLY A 18 11.71 -11.18 11.15
C GLY A 18 10.24 -11.07 11.57
N ASN A 19 9.90 -10.18 12.51
CA ASN A 19 8.53 -10.03 12.97
C ASN A 19 7.69 -9.29 11.92
N LEU A 20 6.48 -9.78 11.67
CA LEU A 20 5.56 -9.19 10.71
C LEU A 20 4.38 -8.52 11.43
N ALA A 21 3.86 -7.47 10.83
CA ALA A 21 2.65 -6.78 11.25
C ALA A 21 1.83 -6.41 10.00
N PRO A 22 0.50 -6.32 10.13
CA PRO A 22 -0.34 -6.00 9.00
C PRO A 22 -0.25 -4.51 8.64
N LEU A 23 -0.25 -4.19 7.34
CA LEU A 23 -0.30 -2.81 6.86
C LEU A 23 -1.68 -2.17 7.06
N ASP A 24 -2.73 -2.99 7.06
CA ASP A 24 -4.09 -2.61 7.46
C ASP A 24 -4.48 -3.35 8.74
N LEU A 25 -4.66 -2.58 9.82
CA LEU A 25 -4.98 -3.10 11.15
C LEU A 25 -6.42 -3.59 11.30
N VAL A 26 -7.33 -3.18 10.41
CA VAL A 26 -8.77 -3.49 10.49
C VAL A 26 -9.10 -4.70 9.65
N THR A 27 -8.61 -4.75 8.41
CA THR A 27 -8.86 -5.86 7.48
C THR A 27 -7.59 -6.37 6.78
N PRO A 28 -6.68 -7.04 7.50
CA PRO A 28 -5.35 -7.41 6.98
C PRO A 28 -5.32 -8.20 5.68
N ASN A 29 -6.41 -8.92 5.37
CA ASN A 29 -6.52 -9.83 4.24
C ASN A 29 -7.61 -9.41 3.23
N SER A 30 -8.17 -8.20 3.37
CA SER A 30 -9.17 -7.67 2.43
C SER A 30 -8.60 -6.49 1.66
N PHE A 31 -9.02 -6.37 0.40
CA PHE A 31 -8.71 -5.21 -0.43
C PHE A 31 -9.89 -4.23 -0.41
N ASP A 32 -9.82 -3.25 0.48
CA ASP A 32 -10.88 -2.26 0.70
C ASP A 32 -10.33 -0.89 1.14
N ILE A 33 -11.23 -0.02 1.62
CA ILE A 33 -10.90 1.37 1.97
C ILE A 33 -10.41 1.56 3.41
N ASN A 34 -10.40 0.50 4.24
CA ASN A 34 -9.95 0.59 5.63
C ASN A 34 -8.51 1.11 5.72
N TYR A 35 -7.67 0.83 4.71
CA TYR A 35 -6.36 1.46 4.56
C TYR A 35 -6.42 2.99 4.71
N PHE A 36 -7.33 3.67 4.00
CA PHE A 36 -7.46 5.13 4.06
C PHE A 36 -8.11 5.62 5.36
N GLU A 37 -9.07 4.87 5.91
CA GLU A 37 -9.67 5.18 7.22
C GLU A 37 -8.62 5.11 8.34
N ASN A 38 -7.67 4.17 8.25
CA ASN A 38 -6.54 4.08 9.18
C ASN A 38 -5.66 5.34 9.12
N LEU A 39 -5.36 5.85 7.92
CA LEU A 39 -4.54 7.07 7.77
C LEU A 39 -5.18 8.29 8.46
N ILE A 40 -6.51 8.44 8.32
CA ILE A 40 -7.28 9.51 8.99
C ILE A 40 -7.21 9.39 10.51
N GLN A 41 -7.27 8.16 11.02
CA GLN A 41 -7.14 7.85 12.44
C GLN A 41 -5.67 7.89 12.94
N LYS A 42 -4.74 8.29 12.07
CA LYS A 42 -3.28 8.31 12.31
C LYS A 42 -2.67 6.93 12.61
N LYS A 43 -3.28 5.87 12.07
CA LYS A 43 -2.91 4.46 12.23
C LYS A 43 -2.18 3.87 11.02
N GLY A 44 -1.63 4.70 10.12
CA GLY A 44 -0.76 4.23 9.04
C GLY A 44 0.47 3.54 9.61
N PHE A 45 0.79 2.35 9.07
CA PHE A 45 1.88 1.53 9.61
C PHE A 45 3.25 2.07 9.22
N LEU A 46 3.45 2.41 7.94
CA LEU A 46 4.69 2.99 7.46
C LEU A 46 4.63 4.52 7.51
N GLU A 47 5.78 5.16 7.68
CA GLU A 47 5.89 6.63 7.56
C GLU A 47 5.39 7.11 6.18
N SER A 48 5.72 6.37 5.12
CA SER A 48 5.25 6.64 3.76
C SER A 48 3.74 6.54 3.59
N ASP A 49 3.05 5.74 4.43
CA ASP A 49 1.59 5.69 4.44
C ASP A 49 1.03 6.92 5.16
N GLN A 50 1.54 7.19 6.36
CA GLN A 50 0.97 8.22 7.23
C GLN A 50 1.21 9.64 6.67
N ILE A 51 2.29 9.85 5.90
CA ILE A 51 2.57 11.17 5.29
C ILE A 51 1.53 11.57 4.24
N LEU A 52 0.82 10.61 3.62
CA LEU A 52 -0.24 10.89 2.64
C LEU A 52 -1.39 11.72 3.23
N PHE A 53 -1.63 11.61 4.54
CA PHE A 53 -2.68 12.37 5.25
C PHE A 53 -2.13 13.43 6.22
N SER A 54 -0.88 13.29 6.67
CA SER A 54 -0.33 14.17 7.72
C SER A 54 0.32 15.44 7.17
N ALA A 55 0.64 15.48 5.87
CA ALA A 55 1.38 16.59 5.25
C ALA A 55 0.52 17.81 4.88
N GLY A 56 -0.81 17.73 4.99
CA GLY A 56 -1.69 18.87 4.72
C GLY A 56 -1.78 19.30 3.25
N GLY A 57 -1.37 18.42 2.31
CA GLY A 57 -1.34 18.69 0.87
C GLY A 57 -2.48 18.04 0.09
N SER A 58 -2.39 18.04 -1.24
CA SER A 58 -3.40 17.49 -2.15
C SER A 58 -3.70 16.00 -1.94
N THR A 59 -2.75 15.24 -1.38
CA THR A 59 -2.97 13.84 -1.01
C THR A 59 -3.98 13.67 0.12
N ASN A 60 -4.14 14.66 1.00
CA ASN A 60 -5.15 14.60 2.07
C ASN A 60 -6.56 14.51 1.50
N ASP A 61 -6.85 15.28 0.44
CA ASP A 61 -8.17 15.30 -0.19
C ASP A 61 -8.48 13.96 -0.86
N VAL A 62 -7.49 13.35 -1.51
CA VAL A 62 -7.60 12.01 -2.11
C VAL A 62 -7.84 10.95 -1.03
N VAL A 63 -7.08 10.99 0.08
CA VAL A 63 -7.29 10.08 1.22
C VAL A 63 -8.70 10.24 1.80
N ASN A 64 -9.15 11.49 1.97
CA ASN A 64 -10.51 11.78 2.46
C ASN A 64 -11.58 11.25 1.51
N GLU A 65 -11.42 11.39 0.19
CA GLU A 65 -12.36 10.86 -0.80
C GLU A 65 -12.40 9.34 -0.77
N TYR A 66 -11.24 8.68 -0.84
CA TYR A 66 -11.15 7.23 -0.86
C TYR A 66 -11.67 6.58 0.42
N SER A 67 -11.46 7.22 1.59
CA SER A 67 -12.01 6.76 2.88
C SER A 67 -13.54 6.75 2.95
N LYS A 68 -14.24 7.40 2.01
CA LYS A 68 -15.72 7.50 2.01
C LYS A 68 -16.34 6.92 0.75
N ASN A 69 -15.53 6.60 -0.26
CA ASN A 69 -16.01 6.18 -1.57
C ASN A 69 -15.21 4.96 -2.10
N PRO A 70 -15.61 3.74 -1.70
CA PRO A 70 -14.98 2.50 -2.18
C PRO A 70 -14.98 2.34 -3.69
N THR A 71 -16.03 2.81 -4.36
CA THR A 71 -16.15 2.72 -5.82
C THR A 71 -15.11 3.61 -6.51
N LYS A 72 -14.91 4.84 -6.01
CA LYS A 72 -13.91 5.76 -6.54
C LYS A 72 -12.49 5.23 -6.33
N PHE A 73 -12.17 4.74 -5.13
CA PHE A 73 -10.89 4.08 -4.88
C PHE A 73 -10.65 2.92 -5.85
N LYS A 74 -11.60 1.98 -5.98
CA LYS A 74 -11.44 0.82 -6.88
C LYS A 74 -11.24 1.22 -8.34
N SER A 75 -12.00 2.23 -8.81
CA SER A 75 -11.87 2.75 -10.18
C SER A 75 -10.48 3.35 -10.43
N ASP A 76 -10.03 4.23 -9.53
CA ASP A 76 -8.74 4.91 -9.69
C ASP A 76 -7.56 3.95 -9.49
N PHE A 77 -7.69 2.99 -8.57
CA PHE A 77 -6.71 1.92 -8.38
C PHE A 77 -6.57 1.08 -9.66
N ALA A 78 -7.67 0.66 -10.29
CA ALA A 78 -7.62 -0.08 -11.55
C ALA A 78 -6.95 0.74 -12.66
N ALA A 79 -7.29 2.02 -12.78
CA ALA A 79 -6.67 2.91 -13.76
C ALA A 79 -5.16 3.11 -13.50
N ALA A 80 -4.75 3.23 -12.23
CA ALA A 80 -3.35 3.34 -11.85
C ALA A 80 -2.56 2.05 -12.14
N MET A 81 -3.15 0.88 -11.89
CA MET A 81 -2.54 -0.42 -12.19
C MET A 81 -2.35 -0.64 -13.69
N ILE A 82 -3.30 -0.21 -14.54
CA ILE A 82 -3.14 -0.22 -16.00
C ILE A 82 -1.95 0.67 -16.40
N LYS A 83 -1.93 1.93 -15.95
CA LYS A 83 -0.84 2.87 -16.24
C LYS A 83 0.52 2.34 -15.80
N MET A 84 0.58 1.66 -14.65
CA MET A 84 1.81 1.03 -14.16
C MET A 84 2.23 -0.16 -15.03
N GLY A 85 1.29 -0.97 -15.51
CA GLY A 85 1.55 -2.08 -16.43
C GLY A 85 2.06 -1.65 -17.80
N ASP A 86 1.72 -0.43 -18.24
CA ASP A 86 2.15 0.14 -19.52
C ASP A 86 3.55 0.79 -19.46
N ILE A 87 4.26 0.71 -18.32
CA ILE A 87 5.61 1.28 -18.18
C ILE A 87 6.60 0.42 -18.97
N SER A 88 7.00 0.93 -20.14
CA SER A 88 8.11 0.42 -20.97
C SER A 88 8.08 -1.10 -21.22
N PRO A 89 6.97 -1.68 -21.69
CA PRO A 89 6.90 -3.11 -21.96
C PRO A 89 7.83 -3.49 -23.12
N LEU A 90 8.41 -4.69 -23.03
CA LEU A 90 9.03 -5.34 -24.20
C LEU A 90 7.91 -5.86 -25.11
N THR A 91 7.89 -5.40 -26.36
CA THR A 91 6.82 -5.72 -27.33
C THR A 91 7.36 -6.37 -28.59
N ALA A 92 6.47 -7.06 -29.33
CA ALA A 92 6.80 -7.74 -30.59
C ALA A 92 8.04 -8.64 -30.47
N SER A 93 9.12 -8.31 -31.18
CA SER A 93 10.37 -9.07 -31.19
C SER A 93 11.38 -8.64 -30.10
N GLN A 94 11.00 -7.70 -29.22
CA GLN A 94 11.84 -7.29 -28.10
C GLN A 94 11.73 -8.32 -26.96
N GLY A 95 12.86 -8.87 -26.51
CA GLY A 95 12.91 -9.85 -25.44
C GLY A 95 12.58 -11.28 -25.90
N LEU A 96 12.09 -12.11 -24.97
CA LEU A 96 11.72 -13.51 -25.21
C LEU A 96 10.59 -13.95 -24.26
N ILE A 97 9.84 -14.97 -24.67
CA ILE A 97 8.87 -15.64 -23.80
C ILE A 97 9.63 -16.71 -23.00
N ARG A 98 9.79 -16.49 -21.69
CA ARG A 98 10.50 -17.43 -20.81
C ARG A 98 9.72 -18.72 -20.63
N THR A 99 10.42 -19.84 -20.68
CA THR A 99 9.86 -21.16 -20.28
C THR A 99 9.91 -21.34 -18.77
N VAL A 100 10.95 -20.79 -18.14
CA VAL A 100 11.11 -20.74 -16.68
C VAL A 100 11.49 -19.31 -16.27
N CYS A 101 10.72 -18.69 -15.36
CA CYS A 101 10.86 -17.26 -15.06
C CYS A 101 12.21 -16.86 -14.45
N ASN A 102 12.91 -17.80 -13.79
CA ASN A 102 14.18 -17.56 -13.11
C ASN A 102 15.43 -17.80 -13.98
N ALA A 103 15.25 -18.14 -15.26
CA ALA A 103 16.34 -18.40 -16.19
C ALA A 103 16.08 -17.69 -17.54
N VAL A 104 17.17 -17.37 -18.24
CA VAL A 104 17.12 -17.01 -19.65
C VAL A 104 17.07 -18.32 -20.44
N ASN A 105 16.22 -18.37 -21.46
CA ASN A 105 16.14 -19.54 -22.35
C ASN A 105 17.44 -19.75 -23.12
#